data_AF-A0A524GMJ8-F1
#
_entry.id   AF-A0A524GMJ8-F1
#
_cell.length_a   1.000
_cell.length_b   1.000
_cell.length_c   1.000
_cell.angle_alpha   90.00
_cell.angle_beta   90.00
_cell.angle_gamma   90.00
#
_symmetry.space_group_name_H-M   'P 1'
#
loop_
_entity.id
_entity.type
_entity.pdbx_description
1 polymer ?
#
loop_
_entity_poly.entity_id
_entity_poly.type
_entity_poly.pdbx_seq_one_letter_code
_entity_poly.pdbx_strand_id
1 'polypeptide(L)'
;YRTGAGVDRQPGVGGSWPNLPSAANDFAARLQSLDADEAASRARDWVSERVVYDNSATTVDRHRDATRDGLPFAERCLAVGGGDCDVQNTLLAAILSRAGISVRLAVGFVGAQGRALPGLHAWVEYRDVGEAWRAIDASRVGPPGPPGPRAGEASRAPEIGGSAAEIPSETLPAVLRGTRIGDFARPAAAIALVFGLVVVGAVLIARHRFAVDRVQSSGTPNLVGLLRGALARPEAYREVPALFPRRVVPLLAGASGAGAISLDRARGLAHRGRLAVGATASELARRVAATGLPVIDGSRPEGEVVAATLGAVDLDRWDAILTRGGGHPVTGRLEQAAAMVGKPWRVVISSDLGEDVVVLDSPLSGLGRRHKVIAVNDGGVVWRRVIELEAEHPSAALLLLADLVVDRLRMPPATTRRLLAGLAAEAVIERGESRR
;
A
#
# COMPACT_ATOMS: atom_id res chain seq x y z
N TYR A 1 -5.04 -6.73 -10.16
CA TYR A 1 -4.37 -6.89 -8.85
C TYR A 1 -3.82 -8.29 -8.76
N ARG A 2 -2.51 -8.45 -9.03
CA ARG A 2 -1.73 -9.63 -8.67
C ARG A 2 -0.34 -9.13 -8.28
N THR A 3 0.02 -9.32 -7.03
CA THR A 3 1.41 -9.40 -6.62
C THR A 3 1.96 -10.73 -7.13
N GLY A 4 3.22 -10.78 -7.58
CA GLY A 4 3.86 -12.03 -7.98
C GLY A 4 3.69 -13.11 -6.91
N ALA A 5 3.71 -14.38 -7.31
CA ALA A 5 3.53 -15.51 -6.41
C ALA A 5 4.47 -15.38 -5.20
N GLY A 6 3.91 -14.97 -4.06
CA GLY A 6 4.55 -15.21 -2.79
C GLY A 6 4.74 -16.72 -2.72
N VAL A 7 6.00 -17.15 -2.66
CA VAL A 7 6.37 -18.56 -2.51
C VAL A 7 5.45 -19.15 -1.47
N ASP A 8 4.71 -20.19 -1.84
CA ASP A 8 3.82 -20.92 -0.96
C ASP A 8 4.68 -21.62 0.10
N ARG A 9 5.17 -20.85 1.07
CA ARG A 9 5.79 -21.40 2.26
C ARG A 9 4.64 -22.10 2.97
N GLN A 10 4.77 -23.43 3.05
CA GLN A 10 3.90 -24.25 3.87
C GLN A 10 3.60 -23.54 5.22
N PRO A 11 2.39 -23.72 5.79
CA PRO A 11 1.92 -23.03 7.01
C PRO A 11 2.70 -23.36 8.31
N GLY A 12 3.97 -23.76 8.22
CA GLY A 12 4.79 -24.24 9.32
C GLY A 12 5.72 -23.22 9.99
N VAL A 13 5.78 -21.94 9.57
CA VAL A 13 6.60 -20.92 10.28
C VAL A 13 5.75 -20.12 11.28
N GLY A 14 5.15 -20.85 12.23
CA GLY A 14 5.25 -20.62 13.68
C GLY A 14 5.00 -19.25 14.32
N GLY A 15 4.37 -18.28 13.67
CA GLY A 15 3.91 -17.05 14.33
C GLY A 15 2.46 -17.18 14.77
N SER A 16 2.19 -17.24 16.08
CA SER A 16 0.82 -17.05 16.58
C SER A 16 0.39 -15.60 16.38
N TRP A 17 -0.84 -15.37 15.91
CA TRP A 17 -1.44 -14.04 15.88
C TRP A 17 -1.50 -13.42 17.29
N PRO A 18 -1.49 -12.09 17.42
CA PRO A 18 -1.58 -11.44 18.72
C PRO A 18 -2.86 -11.85 19.47
N ASN A 19 -2.74 -12.05 20.78
CA ASN A 19 -3.90 -12.33 21.64
C ASN A 19 -4.91 -11.19 21.53
N LEU A 20 -6.18 -11.55 21.31
CA LEU A 20 -7.29 -10.61 21.25
C LEU A 20 -7.84 -10.32 22.66
N PRO A 21 -8.27 -9.08 22.95
CA PRO A 21 -9.05 -8.80 24.16
C PRO A 21 -10.45 -9.43 24.08
N SER A 22 -11.15 -9.53 25.22
CA SER A 22 -12.45 -10.20 25.33
C SER A 22 -13.46 -9.75 24.27
N ALA A 23 -13.65 -8.44 24.10
CA ALA A 23 -14.59 -7.90 23.11
C ALA A 23 -14.30 -8.35 21.66
N ALA A 24 -13.02 -8.46 21.29
CA ALA A 24 -12.61 -8.94 19.97
C ALA A 24 -12.71 -10.46 19.84
N ASN A 25 -12.46 -11.21 20.92
CA ASN A 25 -12.70 -12.66 20.97
C ASN A 25 -14.20 -12.99 20.82
N ASP A 26 -15.06 -12.28 21.56
CA ASP A 26 -16.51 -12.46 21.51
C ASP A 26 -17.05 -12.14 20.12
N PHE A 27 -16.49 -11.11 19.48
CA PHE A 27 -16.81 -10.78 18.10
C PHE A 27 -16.35 -11.88 17.14
N ALA A 28 -15.10 -12.34 17.24
CA ALA A 28 -14.58 -13.43 16.42
C ALA A 28 -15.39 -14.73 16.56
N ALA A 29 -15.87 -15.05 17.77
CA ALA A 29 -16.73 -16.21 18.01
C ALA A 29 -18.06 -16.12 17.23
N ARG A 30 -18.65 -14.93 17.10
CA ARG A 30 -19.87 -14.71 16.29
C ARG A 30 -19.63 -14.87 14.79
N LEU A 31 -18.39 -14.79 14.32
CA LEU A 31 -18.05 -14.97 12.91
C LEU A 31 -17.91 -16.45 12.51
N GLN A 32 -17.72 -17.36 13.48
CA GLN A 32 -17.48 -18.79 13.22
C GLN A 32 -18.66 -19.49 12.52
N SER A 33 -19.87 -18.95 12.63
CA SER A 33 -21.07 -19.49 11.97
C SER A 33 -21.33 -18.91 10.58
N LEU A 34 -20.53 -17.95 10.13
CA LEU A 34 -20.69 -17.28 8.84
C LEU A 34 -19.77 -17.91 7.79
N ASP A 35 -20.10 -17.71 6.51
CA ASP A 35 -19.14 -17.99 5.45
C ASP A 35 -17.95 -17.02 5.49
N ALA A 36 -16.85 -17.41 4.84
CA ALA A 36 -15.60 -16.66 4.90
C ALA A 36 -15.70 -15.23 4.34
N ASP A 37 -16.52 -15.01 3.30
CA ASP A 37 -16.66 -13.70 2.67
C ASP A 37 -17.45 -12.74 3.58
N GLU A 38 -18.54 -13.23 4.16
CA GLU A 38 -19.36 -12.47 5.10
C GLU A 38 -18.57 -12.18 6.39
N ALA A 39 -17.88 -13.18 6.94
CA ALA A 39 -17.03 -13.03 8.11
C ALA A 39 -15.91 -12.01 7.87
N ALA A 40 -15.21 -12.10 6.72
CA ALA A 40 -14.18 -11.15 6.32
C ALA A 40 -14.74 -9.72 6.26
N SER A 41 -15.87 -9.53 5.56
CA SER A 41 -16.49 -8.21 5.40
C SER A 41 -16.90 -7.61 6.75
N ARG A 42 -17.57 -8.38 7.61
CA ARG A 42 -17.96 -7.91 8.96
C ARG A 42 -16.75 -7.62 9.84
N ALA A 43 -15.69 -8.42 9.76
CA ALA A 43 -14.46 -8.17 10.52
C ALA A 43 -13.74 -6.91 10.07
N ARG A 44 -13.67 -6.67 8.75
CA ARG A 44 -13.13 -5.42 8.19
C ARG A 44 -13.88 -4.21 8.75
N ASP A 45 -15.22 -4.25 8.73
CA ASP A 45 -16.06 -3.15 9.21
C ASP A 45 -15.89 -2.93 10.71
N TRP A 46 -15.87 -4.01 11.49
CA TRP A 46 -15.65 -3.92 12.93
C TRP A 46 -14.31 -3.26 13.29
N VAL A 47 -13.24 -3.59 12.55
CA VAL A 47 -11.91 -3.00 12.74
C VAL A 47 -11.89 -1.53 12.31
N SER A 48 -12.41 -1.21 11.13
CA SER A 48 -12.37 0.16 10.58
C SER A 48 -13.23 1.15 11.40
N GLU A 49 -14.29 0.69 12.04
CA GLU A 49 -15.10 1.48 12.99
C GLU A 49 -14.37 1.81 14.30
N ARG A 50 -13.40 0.99 14.70
CA ARG A 50 -12.75 1.07 16.02
C ARG A 50 -11.32 1.57 15.97
N VAL A 51 -10.64 1.36 14.84
CA VAL A 51 -9.28 1.80 14.60
C VAL A 51 -9.30 2.65 13.34
N VAL A 52 -9.34 3.97 13.51
CA VAL A 52 -9.34 4.93 12.40
C VAL A 52 -7.97 4.90 11.72
N TYR A 53 -7.93 5.05 10.39
CA TYR A 53 -6.65 5.15 9.71
C TYR A 53 -5.95 6.45 10.09
N ASP A 54 -4.82 6.33 10.80
CA ASP A 54 -4.04 7.47 11.25
C ASP A 54 -2.57 7.06 11.41
N ASN A 55 -1.71 7.66 10.58
CA ASN A 55 -0.26 7.48 10.61
C ASN A 55 0.47 8.74 11.13
N SER A 56 -0.23 9.63 11.84
CA SER A 56 0.35 10.83 12.43
C SER A 56 1.35 10.50 13.54
N ALA A 57 2.31 11.42 13.74
CA ALA A 57 3.29 11.31 14.83
C ALA A 57 2.61 11.18 16.21
N THR A 58 1.49 11.89 16.42
CA THR A 58 0.72 11.82 17.66
C THR A 58 0.17 10.41 17.91
N THR A 59 -0.38 9.74 16.90
CA THR A 59 -0.87 8.37 17.03
C THR A 59 0.28 7.38 17.24
N VAL A 60 1.42 7.60 16.59
CA VAL A 60 2.65 6.83 16.86
C VAL A 60 3.10 6.97 18.31
N ASP A 61 3.09 8.18 18.87
CA ASP A 61 3.49 8.42 20.26
C ASP A 61 2.51 7.78 21.25
N ARG A 62 1.20 7.86 21.00
CA ARG A 62 0.19 7.15 21.80
C ARG A 62 0.41 5.64 21.80
N HIS A 63 0.79 5.05 20.66
CA HIS A 63 1.16 3.63 20.61
C HIS A 63 2.43 3.31 21.41
N ARG A 64 3.43 4.20 21.39
CA ARG A 64 4.67 4.02 22.19
C ARG A 64 4.37 4.09 23.69
N ASP A 65 3.55 5.05 24.10
CA ASP A 65 3.15 5.20 25.51
C ASP A 65 2.34 3.98 25.98
N ALA A 66 1.34 3.55 25.22
CA ALA A 66 0.58 2.34 25.52
C ALA A 66 1.47 1.07 25.58
N THR A 67 2.50 0.99 24.75
CA THR A 67 3.48 -0.12 24.82
C THR A 67 4.34 -0.04 26.07
N ARG A 68 4.73 1.17 26.50
CA ARG A 68 5.47 1.40 27.76
C ARG A 68 4.63 1.00 28.98
N ASP A 69 3.32 1.21 28.89
CA ASP A 69 2.34 0.81 29.91
C ASP A 69 2.04 -0.71 29.90
N GLY A 70 2.68 -1.47 28.99
CA GLY A 70 2.58 -2.92 28.94
C GLY A 70 1.34 -3.44 28.21
N LEU A 71 0.61 -2.59 27.48
CA LEU A 71 -0.57 -3.05 26.73
C LEU A 71 -0.17 -3.99 25.58
N PRO A 72 -0.75 -5.20 25.51
CA PRO A 72 -0.57 -6.11 24.38
C PRO A 72 -1.03 -5.49 23.06
N PHE A 73 -0.53 -6.00 21.93
CA PHE A 73 -0.77 -5.41 20.60
C PHE A 73 -2.25 -5.10 20.32
N ALA A 74 -3.15 -6.07 20.40
CA ALA A 74 -4.55 -5.88 20.02
C ALA A 74 -5.30 -4.94 20.98
N GLU A 75 -5.03 -5.04 22.28
CA GLU A 75 -5.59 -4.15 23.30
C GLU A 75 -5.12 -2.71 23.09
N ARG A 76 -3.82 -2.53 22.80
CA ARG A 76 -3.25 -1.23 22.42
C ARG A 76 -3.91 -0.66 21.18
N CYS A 77 -4.11 -1.44 20.12
CA CYS A 77 -4.73 -0.94 18.88
C CYS A 77 -6.12 -0.36 19.15
N LEU A 78 -6.92 -1.07 19.96
CA LEU A 78 -8.27 -0.64 20.31
C LEU A 78 -8.27 0.53 21.30
N ALA A 79 -7.34 0.58 22.25
CA ALA A 79 -7.22 1.68 23.21
C ALA A 79 -6.75 2.99 22.55
N VAL A 80 -5.84 2.90 21.57
CA VAL A 80 -5.40 4.08 20.80
C VAL A 80 -6.51 4.53 19.85
N GLY A 81 -7.23 3.59 19.24
CA GLY A 81 -8.34 3.87 18.31
C GLY A 81 -7.89 4.43 16.97
N GLY A 82 -6.59 4.39 16.67
CA GLY A 82 -5.98 4.86 15.44
C GLY A 82 -4.77 3.99 15.08
N GLY A 83 -4.41 3.96 13.80
CA GLY A 83 -3.21 3.27 13.32
C GLY A 83 -3.13 3.21 11.80
N ASP A 84 -1.97 2.81 11.27
CA ASP A 84 -1.74 2.65 9.83
C ASP A 84 -2.27 1.30 9.28
N CYS A 85 -1.92 0.99 8.03
CA CYS A 85 -2.37 -0.24 7.37
C CYS A 85 -1.85 -1.51 8.05
N ASP A 86 -0.69 -1.47 8.70
CA ASP A 86 -0.12 -2.63 9.39
C ASP A 86 -0.92 -2.90 10.67
N VAL A 87 -1.23 -1.84 11.43
CA VAL A 87 -2.00 -1.91 12.67
C VAL A 87 -3.38 -2.52 12.42
N GLN A 88 -4.12 -1.97 11.45
CA GLN A 88 -5.49 -2.42 11.19
C GLN A 88 -5.54 -3.82 10.59
N ASN A 89 -4.73 -4.11 9.58
CA ASN A 89 -4.80 -5.41 8.91
C ASN A 89 -4.19 -6.53 9.75
N THR A 90 -3.27 -6.25 10.68
CA THR A 90 -2.85 -7.23 11.68
C THR A 90 -3.99 -7.58 12.65
N LEU A 91 -4.76 -6.58 13.11
CA LEU A 91 -5.91 -6.83 13.97
C LEU A 91 -7.01 -7.61 13.23
N LEU A 92 -7.27 -7.26 11.96
CA LEU A 92 -8.19 -7.99 11.09
C LEU A 92 -7.77 -9.46 10.92
N ALA A 93 -6.50 -9.72 10.60
CA ALA A 93 -5.99 -11.09 10.45
C ALA A 93 -6.12 -11.89 11.75
N ALA A 94 -5.83 -11.28 12.90
CA ALA A 94 -5.98 -11.94 14.20
C ALA A 94 -7.45 -12.33 14.49
N ILE A 95 -8.41 -11.45 14.19
CA ILE A 95 -9.86 -11.72 14.34
C ILE A 95 -10.28 -12.87 13.42
N LEU A 96 -9.91 -12.83 12.14
CA LEU A 96 -10.29 -13.86 11.18
C LEU A 96 -9.66 -15.22 11.49
N SER A 97 -8.39 -15.23 11.90
CA SER A 97 -7.74 -16.46 12.36
C SER A 97 -8.45 -17.03 13.60
N ARG A 98 -8.87 -16.17 14.55
CA ARG A 98 -9.63 -16.60 15.72
C ARG A 98 -11.03 -17.14 15.35
N ALA A 99 -11.61 -16.65 14.26
CA ALA A 99 -12.84 -17.17 13.68
C ALA A 99 -12.66 -18.50 12.91
N GLY A 100 -11.45 -19.06 12.87
CA GLY A 100 -11.16 -20.32 12.17
C GLY A 100 -10.91 -20.16 10.67
N ILE A 101 -10.76 -18.93 10.17
CA ILE A 101 -10.51 -18.65 8.75
C ILE A 101 -8.99 -18.68 8.50
N SER A 102 -8.58 -19.43 7.48
CA SER A 102 -7.18 -19.44 7.02
C SER A 102 -6.82 -18.09 6.43
N VAL A 103 -5.91 -17.37 7.08
CA VAL A 103 -5.51 -16.01 6.71
C VAL A 103 -4.00 -15.83 6.71
N ARG A 104 -3.52 -14.86 5.94
CA ARG A 104 -2.15 -14.34 5.99
C ARG A 104 -2.14 -12.83 5.82
N LEU A 105 -1.14 -12.18 6.42
CA LEU A 105 -0.87 -10.77 6.17
C LEU A 105 0.07 -10.66 4.97
N ALA A 106 -0.33 -9.90 3.96
CA ALA A 106 0.47 -9.61 2.77
C ALA A 106 0.91 -8.14 2.79
N VAL A 107 2.13 -7.87 2.34
CA VAL A 107 2.70 -6.52 2.23
C VAL A 107 3.28 -6.35 0.84
N GLY A 108 2.98 -5.22 0.20
CA GLY A 108 3.46 -4.93 -1.14
C GLY A 108 2.91 -3.62 -1.70
N PHE A 109 3.00 -3.44 -3.01
CA PHE A 109 2.45 -2.26 -3.67
C PHE A 109 1.00 -2.50 -4.07
N VAL A 110 0.10 -1.64 -3.62
CA VAL A 110 -1.31 -1.68 -4.02
C VAL A 110 -1.48 -0.90 -5.32
N GLY A 111 -1.92 -1.60 -6.36
CA GLY A 111 -2.07 -1.03 -7.68
C GLY A 111 -3.41 -0.34 -7.92
N ALA A 112 -3.56 0.96 -7.68
CA ALA A 112 -4.79 1.66 -8.07
C ALA A 112 -4.73 2.08 -9.53
N GLN A 113 -5.82 1.89 -10.27
CA GLN A 113 -5.92 2.36 -11.66
C GLN A 113 -4.85 1.73 -12.59
N GLY A 114 -4.44 0.50 -12.26
CA GLY A 114 -3.37 -0.23 -12.91
C GLY A 114 -2.02 0.48 -12.85
N ARG A 115 -1.76 1.23 -11.78
CA ARG A 115 -0.43 1.71 -11.41
C ARG A 115 -0.18 1.32 -9.98
N ALA A 116 1.02 0.87 -9.66
CA ALA A 116 1.46 0.79 -8.27
C ALA A 116 1.31 2.18 -7.64
N LEU A 117 0.54 2.27 -6.55
CA LEU A 117 0.57 3.46 -5.71
C LEU A 117 1.93 3.51 -5.01
N PRO A 118 2.53 4.71 -4.83
CA PRO A 118 3.78 4.85 -4.11
C PRO A 118 3.57 4.47 -2.63
N GLY A 119 4.55 3.79 -2.05
CA GLY A 119 4.50 3.29 -0.67
C GLY A 119 4.08 1.82 -0.56
N LEU A 120 4.63 1.15 0.44
CA LEU A 120 4.19 -0.19 0.82
C LEU A 120 2.83 -0.10 1.52
N HIS A 121 2.02 -1.13 1.32
CA HIS A 121 0.71 -1.28 1.94
C HIS A 121 0.53 -2.71 2.41
N ALA A 122 -0.13 -2.88 3.55
CA ALA A 122 -0.49 -4.19 4.07
C ALA A 122 -1.98 -4.47 3.86
N TRP A 123 -2.32 -5.71 3.52
CA TRP A 123 -3.70 -6.21 3.45
C TRP A 123 -3.77 -7.65 3.99
N VAL A 124 -4.97 -8.13 4.25
CA VAL A 124 -5.21 -9.52 4.64
C VAL A 124 -5.62 -10.33 3.42
N GLU A 125 -4.99 -11.50 3.25
CA GLU A 125 -5.48 -12.52 2.33
C GLU A 125 -6.12 -13.65 3.14
N TYR A 126 -7.29 -14.12 2.71
CA TYR A 126 -8.04 -15.20 3.36
C TYR A 126 -8.48 -16.24 2.33
N ARG A 127 -8.65 -17.50 2.75
CA ARG A 127 -9.21 -18.55 1.89
C ARG A 127 -10.72 -18.61 2.01
N ASP A 128 -11.41 -18.66 0.87
CA ASP A 128 -12.85 -18.96 0.82
C ASP A 128 -13.11 -20.48 0.80
N VAL A 129 -14.39 -20.86 0.74
CA VAL A 129 -14.86 -22.27 0.69
C VAL A 129 -14.33 -23.02 -0.55
N GLY A 130 -13.99 -22.31 -1.63
CA GLY A 130 -13.37 -22.85 -2.83
C GLY A 130 -11.85 -22.88 -2.79
N GLU A 131 -11.22 -22.71 -1.60
CA GLU A 131 -9.77 -22.67 -1.38
C GLU A 131 -9.05 -21.51 -2.12
N ALA A 132 -9.79 -20.58 -2.71
CA ALA A 132 -9.21 -19.44 -3.41
C ALA A 132 -8.79 -18.36 -2.41
N TRP A 133 -7.57 -17.84 -2.57
CA TRP A 133 -7.11 -16.68 -1.81
C TRP A 133 -7.83 -15.41 -2.30
N ARG A 134 -8.49 -14.72 -1.38
CA ARG A 134 -9.15 -13.43 -1.56
C ARG A 134 -8.46 -12.38 -0.72
N ALA A 135 -8.51 -11.12 -1.15
CA ALA A 135 -7.91 -10.00 -0.44
C ALA A 135 -8.97 -9.13 0.22
N ILE A 136 -8.70 -8.68 1.44
CA ILE A 136 -9.51 -7.71 2.17
C ILE A 136 -8.61 -6.73 2.91
N ASP A 137 -9.10 -5.50 3.08
CA ASP A 137 -8.31 -4.40 3.61
C ASP A 137 -9.17 -3.51 4.50
N ALA A 138 -8.82 -3.44 5.79
CA ALA A 138 -9.49 -2.56 6.76
C ALA A 138 -9.07 -1.08 6.63
N SER A 139 -7.93 -0.82 5.99
CA SER A 139 -7.32 0.51 5.89
C SER A 139 -7.77 1.34 4.70
N ARG A 140 -8.62 0.78 3.85
CA ARG A 140 -9.26 1.53 2.78
C ARG A 140 -10.29 2.48 3.36
N VAL A 141 -9.93 3.76 3.38
CA VAL A 141 -10.89 4.86 3.50
C VAL A 141 -11.79 4.81 2.26
N GLY A 142 -12.98 4.21 2.39
CA GLY A 142 -14.04 4.41 1.40
C GLY A 142 -14.36 5.92 1.27
N PRO A 143 -15.02 6.37 0.19
CA PRO A 143 -15.60 7.71 0.21
C PRO A 143 -16.46 7.84 1.48
N PRO A 144 -16.40 8.98 2.21
CA PRO A 144 -17.09 9.12 3.48
C PRO A 144 -18.57 8.77 3.29
N GLY A 145 -19.05 7.78 4.04
CA GLY A 145 -20.48 7.50 4.12
C GLY A 145 -21.23 8.74 4.62
N PRO A 146 -22.50 8.93 4.24
CA PRO A 146 -23.31 9.99 4.83
C PRO A 146 -23.28 9.87 6.36
N PRO A 147 -23.20 10.99 7.10
CA PRO A 147 -23.15 10.95 8.55
C PRO A 147 -24.36 10.19 9.08
N GLY A 148 -24.09 9.06 9.74
CA GLY A 148 -25.13 8.30 10.42
C GLY A 148 -25.81 9.17 11.47
N PRO A 149 -27.12 8.97 11.71
CA PRO A 149 -27.85 9.75 12.71
C PRO A 149 -27.19 9.59 14.08
N ARG A 150 -26.87 10.72 14.71
CA ARG A 150 -26.39 10.76 16.09
C ARG A 150 -27.44 10.11 16.99
N ALA A 151 -27.06 9.01 17.62
CA ALA A 151 -27.84 8.42 18.70
C ALA A 151 -27.81 9.39 19.91
N GLY A 152 -28.81 10.27 20.01
CA GLY A 152 -28.89 11.20 21.13
C GLY A 152 -29.81 12.37 20.92
N GLU A 153 -31.02 12.19 20.38
CA GLU A 153 -32.02 13.26 20.37
C GLU A 153 -33.45 12.70 20.17
N ALA A 154 -33.99 12.04 21.19
CA ALA A 154 -35.43 11.90 21.42
C ALA A 154 -35.71 11.22 22.77
N SER A 155 -35.83 12.00 23.86
CA SER A 155 -36.93 11.85 24.83
C SER A 155 -36.90 12.96 25.89
N ARG A 156 -37.73 14.00 25.67
CA ARG A 156 -38.43 14.78 26.71
C ARG A 156 -39.91 14.55 26.41
N ALA A 157 -40.86 14.32 27.32
CA ALA A 157 -41.19 14.93 28.62
C ALA A 157 -42.25 13.98 29.33
N PRO A 158 -42.89 14.28 30.48
CA PRO A 158 -42.98 15.55 31.19
C PRO A 158 -42.77 15.52 32.72
N GLU A 159 -42.74 16.75 33.23
CA GLU A 159 -42.61 17.22 34.60
C GLU A 159 -43.73 16.72 35.53
N ILE A 160 -43.35 16.31 36.74
CA ILE A 160 -44.18 16.45 37.94
C ILE A 160 -43.27 17.03 39.03
N GLY A 161 -43.65 18.20 39.53
CA GLY A 161 -42.89 18.98 40.50
C GLY A 161 -42.95 18.47 41.94
N GLY A 162 -42.27 19.18 42.83
CA GLY A 162 -42.48 19.04 44.27
C GLY A 162 -41.23 19.21 45.13
N SER A 163 -41.08 20.44 45.63
CA SER A 163 -40.63 20.79 46.99
C SER A 163 -39.21 20.47 47.48
N ALA A 164 -38.62 21.52 48.05
CA ALA A 164 -37.50 21.52 48.96
C ALA A 164 -37.72 20.60 50.17
N ALA A 165 -36.64 19.97 50.66
CA ALA A 165 -36.14 20.10 52.04
C ALA A 165 -35.00 19.10 52.32
N GLU A 166 -34.02 19.62 53.07
CA GLU A 166 -33.22 18.95 54.11
C GLU A 166 -32.15 17.90 53.77
N ILE A 167 -30.93 18.32 54.14
CA ILE A 167 -29.73 17.54 54.40
C ILE A 167 -29.96 16.68 55.65
N PRO A 168 -29.53 15.41 55.65
CA PRO A 168 -28.80 14.90 56.82
C PRO A 168 -27.45 14.28 56.46
N SER A 169 -26.44 14.68 57.22
CA SER A 169 -25.15 13.99 57.33
C SER A 169 -25.32 12.64 58.03
N GLU A 170 -24.83 11.57 57.43
CA GLU A 170 -24.55 10.31 58.12
C GLU A 170 -23.12 9.83 57.81
N THR A 171 -22.29 9.95 58.86
CA THR A 171 -21.36 8.94 59.40
C THR A 171 -20.74 7.90 58.47
N LEU A 172 -19.42 8.05 58.22
CA LEU A 172 -18.52 6.97 57.80
C LEU A 172 -17.99 6.18 59.01
N PRO A 173 -17.93 4.83 58.98
CA PRO A 173 -17.33 4.06 60.06
C PRO A 173 -15.81 4.03 59.96
N ALA A 174 -15.18 4.22 61.12
CA ALA A 174 -13.78 3.98 61.37
C ALA A 174 -13.49 2.47 61.46
N VAL A 175 -12.82 1.89 60.45
CA VAL A 175 -12.11 0.61 60.60
C VAL A 175 -10.83 0.67 59.77
N LEU A 176 -9.69 0.79 60.45
CA LEU A 176 -8.43 0.07 60.22
C LEU A 176 -7.32 0.74 61.04
N ARG A 177 -7.29 0.41 62.34
CA ARG A 177 -6.06 0.51 63.15
C ARG A 177 -5.35 -0.84 63.11
N GLY A 178 -4.12 -0.81 62.63
CA GLY A 178 -3.00 -1.41 63.36
C GLY A 178 -2.46 -2.73 62.82
N THR A 179 -1.36 -2.65 62.08
CA THR A 179 -0.23 -3.58 62.26
C THR A 179 1.08 -2.80 62.15
N ARG A 180 1.75 -2.62 63.28
CA ARG A 180 3.14 -2.16 63.37
C ARG A 180 4.05 -3.28 62.84
N ILE A 181 4.77 -3.04 61.75
CA ILE A 181 5.90 -3.88 61.33
C ILE A 181 7.18 -3.13 61.69
N GLY A 182 8.01 -3.80 62.49
CA GLY A 182 9.11 -3.21 63.25
C GLY A 182 10.31 -2.71 62.46
N ASP A 183 11.02 -1.81 63.12
CA ASP A 183 12.15 -0.99 62.65
C ASP A 183 13.49 -1.73 62.41
N PHE A 184 13.51 -3.03 62.12
CA PHE A 184 14.78 -3.77 61.95
C PHE A 184 15.17 -4.16 60.51
N ALA A 185 14.41 -3.77 59.49
CA ALA A 185 14.69 -4.13 58.08
C ALA A 185 15.14 -2.97 57.17
N ARG A 186 15.52 -1.81 57.72
CA ARG A 186 15.89 -0.63 56.90
C ARG A 186 17.26 -0.68 56.19
N PRO A 187 18.33 -1.35 56.69
CA PRO A 187 19.60 -1.35 55.94
C PRO A 187 19.63 -2.35 54.77
N ALA A 188 18.84 -3.43 54.81
CA ALA A 188 18.82 -4.44 53.74
C ALA A 188 18.03 -3.97 52.49
N ALA A 189 16.94 -3.20 52.69
CA ALA A 189 16.14 -2.68 51.59
C ALA A 189 16.87 -1.60 50.77
N ALA A 190 17.74 -0.80 51.40
CA ALA A 190 18.53 0.21 50.70
C ALA A 190 19.60 -0.42 49.79
N ILE A 191 20.27 -1.48 50.24
CA ILE A 191 21.28 -2.19 49.44
C ILE A 191 20.63 -2.91 48.25
N ALA A 192 19.45 -3.53 48.45
CA ALA A 192 18.70 -4.17 47.37
C ALA A 192 18.19 -3.16 46.32
N LEU A 193 17.81 -1.94 46.74
CA LEU A 193 17.39 -0.89 45.81
C LEU A 193 18.55 -0.37 44.96
N VAL A 194 19.73 -0.17 45.56
CA VAL A 194 20.93 0.27 44.83
C VAL A 194 21.43 -0.82 43.88
N PHE A 195 21.47 -2.08 44.32
CA PHE A 195 21.82 -3.20 43.42
C PHE A 195 20.77 -3.39 42.31
N GLY A 196 19.48 -3.22 42.61
CA GLY A 196 18.41 -3.25 41.63
C GLY A 196 18.54 -2.15 40.58
N LEU A 197 18.87 -0.93 40.99
CA LEU A 197 19.10 0.20 40.06
C LEU A 197 20.36 0.02 39.20
N VAL A 198 21.43 -0.54 39.76
CA VAL A 198 22.66 -0.84 39.01
C VAL A 198 22.43 -1.98 38.02
N VAL A 199 21.69 -3.03 38.39
CA VAL A 199 21.35 -4.14 37.49
C VAL A 199 20.37 -3.69 36.41
N VAL A 200 19.35 -2.90 36.74
CA VAL A 200 18.41 -2.34 35.75
C VAL A 200 19.13 -1.36 34.82
N GLY A 201 20.01 -0.50 35.34
CA GLY A 201 20.86 0.37 34.54
C GLY A 201 21.81 -0.42 33.62
N ALA A 202 22.46 -1.46 34.13
CA ALA A 202 23.32 -2.34 33.34
C ALA A 202 22.53 -3.14 32.29
N VAL A 203 21.31 -3.60 32.60
CA VAL A 203 20.43 -4.30 31.66
C VAL A 203 19.83 -3.36 30.62
N LEU A 204 19.55 -2.10 30.96
CA LEU A 204 19.11 -1.08 30.01
C LEU A 204 20.25 -0.62 29.11
N ILE A 205 21.47 -0.46 29.65
CA ILE A 205 22.68 -0.17 28.86
C ILE A 205 23.05 -1.37 27.99
N ALA A 206 22.94 -2.60 28.50
CA ALA A 206 23.15 -3.81 27.73
C ALA A 206 22.08 -3.97 26.65
N ARG A 207 20.78 -3.75 26.94
CA ARG A 207 19.71 -3.79 25.93
C ARG A 207 19.84 -2.68 24.90
N HIS A 208 20.30 -1.50 25.28
CA HIS A 208 20.57 -0.41 24.34
C HIS A 208 21.81 -0.72 23.48
N ARG A 209 22.79 -1.47 23.99
CA ARG A 209 23.92 -2.00 23.20
C ARG A 209 23.50 -3.18 22.31
N PHE A 210 22.62 -4.07 22.76
CA PHE A 210 22.14 -5.22 21.98
C PHE A 210 21.04 -4.87 20.95
N ALA A 211 20.31 -3.76 21.11
CA ALA A 211 19.40 -3.24 20.09
C ALA A 211 20.12 -2.42 19.00
N VAL A 212 21.37 -2.01 19.25
CA VAL A 212 22.21 -1.24 18.33
C VAL A 212 23.27 -2.13 17.65
N ASP A 213 23.69 -3.24 18.26
CA ASP A 213 24.61 -4.20 17.65
C ASP A 213 23.91 -5.39 16.97
N ARG A 214 23.42 -5.11 15.75
CA ARG A 214 23.79 -5.86 14.54
C ARG A 214 23.63 -5.03 13.26
N VAL A 215 23.73 -3.71 13.36
CA VAL A 215 24.42 -2.96 12.30
C VAL A 215 25.89 -3.12 12.62
N GLN A 216 26.53 -4.18 12.10
CA GLN A 216 27.98 -4.17 12.00
C GLN A 216 28.34 -2.91 11.23
N SER A 217 28.80 -1.89 11.94
CA SER A 217 29.40 -0.69 11.37
C SER A 217 30.76 -1.10 10.83
N SER A 218 30.76 -1.85 9.73
CA SER A 218 31.91 -2.03 8.87
C SER A 218 32.22 -0.69 8.21
N GLY A 219 32.85 0.22 8.95
CA GLY A 219 33.58 1.42 8.50
C GLY A 219 32.90 2.44 7.58
N THR A 220 31.68 2.17 7.11
CA THR A 220 30.95 2.94 6.11
C THR A 220 29.48 2.96 6.53
N PRO A 221 28.90 4.13 6.81
CA PRO A 221 27.48 4.22 7.12
C PRO A 221 26.69 3.60 5.96
N ASN A 222 25.82 2.62 6.28
CA ASN A 222 24.97 1.95 5.31
C ASN A 222 23.94 2.94 4.74
N LEU A 223 24.35 3.69 3.72
CA LEU A 223 23.55 4.69 3.05
C LEU A 223 22.24 4.09 2.54
N VAL A 224 22.27 2.85 2.05
CA VAL A 224 21.07 2.14 1.57
C VAL A 224 20.04 1.96 2.69
N GLY A 225 20.48 1.52 3.88
CA GLY A 225 19.63 1.39 5.05
C GLY A 225 19.06 2.73 5.52
N LEU A 226 19.88 3.78 5.48
CA LEU A 226 19.49 5.15 5.82
C LEU A 226 18.43 5.69 4.84
N LEU A 227 18.63 5.53 3.53
CA LEU A 227 17.68 5.97 2.49
C LEU A 227 16.37 5.19 2.59
N ARG A 228 16.43 3.88 2.80
CA ARG A 228 15.23 3.04 3.00
C ARG A 228 14.43 3.52 4.21
N GLY A 229 15.10 3.73 5.35
CA GLY A 229 14.45 4.22 6.56
C GLY A 229 13.86 5.62 6.39
N ALA A 230 14.58 6.53 5.74
CA ALA A 230 14.12 7.89 5.49
C ALA A 230 12.93 7.97 4.52
N LEU A 231 12.84 7.04 3.57
CA LEU A 231 11.68 6.93 2.69
C LEU A 231 10.47 6.26 3.37
N ALA A 232 10.71 5.26 4.22
CA ALA A 232 9.65 4.56 4.94
C ALA A 232 9.05 5.40 6.09
N ARG A 233 9.88 6.19 6.79
CA ARG A 233 9.51 6.98 7.98
C ARG A 233 10.15 8.37 7.96
N PRO A 234 9.75 9.25 7.04
CA PRO A 234 10.43 10.54 6.84
C PRO A 234 10.45 11.42 8.10
N GLU A 235 9.42 11.34 8.94
CA GLU A 235 9.32 12.02 10.22
C GLU A 235 10.38 11.60 11.24
N ALA A 236 10.78 10.32 11.25
CA ALA A 236 11.84 9.81 12.12
C ALA A 236 13.24 10.33 11.75
N TYR A 237 13.40 10.87 10.53
CA TYR A 237 14.65 11.41 10.01
C TYR A 237 14.68 12.95 9.98
N ARG A 238 13.72 13.62 10.65
CA ARG A 238 13.68 15.09 10.77
C ARG A 238 14.95 15.69 11.38
N GLU A 239 15.59 14.96 12.30
CA GLU A 239 16.84 15.37 12.95
C GLU A 239 18.08 15.23 12.04
N VAL A 240 17.94 14.54 10.90
CA VAL A 240 18.96 14.46 9.85
C VAL A 240 18.43 15.15 8.58
N PRO A 241 18.08 16.45 8.66
CA PRO A 241 17.40 17.14 7.57
C PRO A 241 18.28 17.20 6.33
N ALA A 242 19.60 17.12 6.48
CA ALA A 242 20.55 17.12 5.37
C ALA A 242 20.37 15.94 4.40
N LEU A 243 19.74 14.83 4.80
CA LEU A 243 19.55 13.67 3.93
C LEU A 243 18.58 13.94 2.77
N PHE A 244 17.56 14.75 3.01
CA PHE A 244 16.49 15.02 2.06
C PHE A 244 16.86 15.98 0.91
N PRO A 245 17.57 17.11 1.15
CA PRO A 245 18.00 18.04 0.11
C PRO A 245 19.37 17.68 -0.49
N ARG A 246 20.21 16.87 0.17
CA ARG A 246 21.49 16.45 -0.40
C ARG A 246 21.29 15.53 -1.60
N ARG A 247 22.14 15.69 -2.61
CA ARG A 247 22.11 14.92 -3.85
C ARG A 247 22.76 13.54 -3.63
N VAL A 248 21.96 12.58 -3.19
CA VAL A 248 22.43 11.23 -2.81
C VAL A 248 21.87 10.11 -3.69
N VAL A 249 20.83 10.39 -4.49
CA VAL A 249 20.21 9.40 -5.37
C VAL A 249 20.90 9.43 -6.73
N PRO A 250 21.65 8.39 -7.13
CA PRO A 250 22.41 8.41 -8.37
C PRO A 250 21.50 8.45 -9.59
N LEU A 251 21.90 9.21 -10.61
CA LEU A 251 21.24 9.25 -11.92
C LEU A 251 22.14 8.61 -12.98
N LEU A 252 21.52 8.01 -13.99
CA LEU A 252 22.22 7.68 -15.23
C LEU A 252 22.78 8.94 -15.88
N ALA A 253 23.95 8.82 -16.51
CA ALA A 253 24.53 9.89 -17.29
C ALA A 253 23.61 10.25 -18.47
N GLY A 254 23.14 11.49 -18.50
CA GLY A 254 22.31 12.03 -19.57
C GLY A 254 22.97 13.22 -20.27
N ALA A 255 22.18 14.03 -20.98
CA ALA A 255 22.67 15.24 -21.65
C ALA A 255 23.31 16.27 -20.69
N SER A 256 22.95 16.23 -19.41
CA SER A 256 23.52 17.08 -18.36
C SER A 256 24.66 16.44 -17.56
N GLY A 257 25.19 15.30 -18.03
CA GLY A 257 26.25 14.54 -17.37
C GLY A 257 25.77 13.55 -16.30
N ALA A 258 26.70 12.82 -15.70
CA ALA A 258 26.45 11.97 -14.54
C ALA A 258 26.24 12.86 -13.30
N GLY A 259 25.19 12.57 -12.52
CA GLY A 259 24.90 13.33 -11.32
C GLY A 259 24.02 12.56 -10.34
N ALA A 260 23.67 13.21 -9.24
CA ALA A 260 22.69 12.69 -8.29
C ALA A 260 21.52 13.67 -8.15
N ILE A 261 20.37 13.22 -7.67
CA ILE A 261 19.28 14.08 -7.20
C ILE A 261 19.08 13.92 -5.70
N SER A 262 18.40 14.89 -5.11
CA SER A 262 17.99 14.80 -3.72
C SER A 262 16.80 13.88 -3.53
N LEU A 263 16.62 13.37 -2.32
CA LEU A 263 15.50 12.49 -2.00
C LEU A 263 14.17 13.23 -2.16
N ASP A 264 14.10 14.50 -1.77
CA ASP A 264 12.91 15.35 -1.97
C ASP A 264 12.57 15.50 -3.46
N ARG A 265 13.59 15.70 -4.30
CA ARG A 265 13.38 15.79 -5.74
C ARG A 265 12.90 14.45 -6.31
N ALA A 266 13.45 13.33 -5.87
CA ALA A 266 13.00 12.00 -6.27
C ALA A 266 11.53 11.78 -5.87
N ARG A 267 11.14 12.09 -4.63
CA ARG A 267 9.75 12.02 -4.15
C ARG A 267 8.82 12.90 -4.97
N GLY A 268 9.20 14.15 -5.24
CA GLY A 268 8.40 15.07 -6.06
C GLY A 268 8.25 14.59 -7.51
N LEU A 269 9.24 13.90 -8.07
CA LEU A 269 9.13 13.25 -9.38
C LEU A 269 8.20 12.03 -9.33
N ALA A 270 8.30 11.19 -8.30
CA ALA A 270 7.46 10.02 -8.11
C ALA A 270 5.99 10.40 -7.98
N HIS A 271 5.67 11.41 -7.16
CA HIS A 271 4.30 11.91 -6.99
C HIS A 271 3.68 12.43 -8.30
N ARG A 272 4.51 12.94 -9.21
CA ARG A 272 4.08 13.39 -10.55
C ARG A 272 4.10 12.28 -11.61
N GLY A 273 4.42 11.04 -11.25
CA GLY A 273 4.56 9.92 -12.18
C GLY A 273 5.70 10.11 -13.20
N ARG A 274 6.77 10.83 -12.82
CA ARG A 274 7.91 11.19 -13.68
C ARG A 274 9.24 10.63 -13.19
N LEU A 275 9.22 9.78 -12.17
CA LEU A 275 10.41 9.08 -11.70
C LEU A 275 10.56 7.78 -12.47
N ALA A 276 11.74 7.58 -13.05
CA ALA A 276 12.10 6.36 -13.75
C ALA A 276 13.43 5.82 -13.22
N VAL A 277 13.63 4.53 -13.40
CA VAL A 277 14.87 3.82 -13.08
C VAL A 277 15.28 2.98 -14.28
N GLY A 278 16.59 2.82 -14.47
CA GLY A 278 17.12 1.88 -15.43
C GLY A 278 18.62 1.69 -15.23
N ALA A 279 19.16 0.67 -15.88
CA ALA A 279 20.59 0.39 -15.93
C ALA A 279 21.23 1.07 -17.15
N THR A 280 22.55 1.29 -17.06
CA THR A 280 23.34 1.84 -18.17
C THR A 280 23.22 1.01 -19.46
N ALA A 281 22.93 -0.29 -19.35
CA ALA A 281 22.75 -1.19 -20.48
C ALA A 281 21.45 -0.96 -21.27
N SER A 282 20.38 -0.42 -20.66
CA SER A 282 19.10 -0.21 -21.34
C SER A 282 19.16 0.95 -22.35
N GLU A 283 18.75 0.69 -23.59
CA GLU A 283 18.68 1.70 -24.63
C GLU A 283 17.58 2.71 -24.33
N LEU A 284 16.40 2.24 -23.89
CA LEU A 284 15.32 3.12 -23.47
C LEU A 284 15.75 4.04 -22.32
N ALA A 285 16.40 3.51 -21.29
CA ALA A 285 16.88 4.31 -20.16
C ALA A 285 17.86 5.41 -20.62
N ARG A 286 18.83 5.06 -21.48
CA ARG A 286 19.77 6.04 -22.06
C ARG A 286 19.07 7.10 -22.90
N ARG A 287 18.12 6.71 -23.77
CA ARG A 287 17.35 7.67 -24.60
C ARG A 287 16.55 8.63 -23.74
N VAL A 288 15.86 8.14 -22.71
CA VAL A 288 15.10 8.98 -21.76
C VAL A 288 16.05 9.93 -21.02
N ALA A 289 17.20 9.44 -20.52
CA ALA A 289 18.19 10.27 -19.85
C ALA A 289 18.79 11.35 -20.79
N ALA A 290 19.00 11.03 -22.06
CA ALA A 290 19.48 11.96 -23.08
C ALA A 290 18.49 13.11 -23.35
N THR A 291 17.19 12.95 -23.07
CA THR A 291 16.21 14.06 -23.14
C THR A 291 16.30 15.04 -21.96
N GLY A 292 17.21 14.80 -21.00
CA GLY A 292 17.37 15.59 -19.78
C GLY A 292 16.40 15.21 -18.66
N LEU A 293 15.62 14.14 -18.83
CA LEU A 293 14.80 13.60 -17.76
C LEU A 293 15.65 12.83 -16.75
N PRO A 294 15.38 12.99 -15.44
CA PRO A 294 16.09 12.25 -14.41
C PRO A 294 15.69 10.78 -14.45
N VAL A 295 16.64 9.91 -14.76
CA VAL A 295 16.53 8.45 -14.65
C VAL A 295 17.48 8.00 -13.55
N ILE A 296 16.95 7.36 -12.51
CA ILE A 296 17.75 6.80 -11.43
C ILE A 296 18.61 5.68 -12.00
N ASP A 297 19.90 5.66 -11.63
CA ASP A 297 20.79 4.55 -11.95
C ASP A 297 20.44 3.34 -11.07
N GLY A 298 19.69 2.40 -11.63
CA GLY A 298 19.26 1.17 -10.96
C GLY A 298 20.40 0.16 -10.74
N SER A 299 21.56 0.34 -11.39
CA SER A 299 22.72 -0.52 -11.18
C SER A 299 23.44 -0.24 -9.85
N ARG A 300 23.08 0.86 -9.18
CA ARG A 300 23.60 1.25 -7.87
C ARG A 300 22.60 0.88 -6.76
N PRO A 301 23.05 0.28 -5.64
CA PRO A 301 22.17 -0.11 -4.54
C PRO A 301 21.32 1.03 -3.97
N GLU A 302 21.86 2.25 -3.93
CA GLU A 302 21.11 3.44 -3.48
C GLU A 302 19.99 3.79 -4.45
N GLY A 303 20.26 3.70 -5.74
CA GLY A 303 19.29 3.98 -6.79
C GLY A 303 18.18 2.94 -6.81
N GLU A 304 18.54 1.66 -6.76
CA GLU A 304 17.60 0.54 -6.69
C GLU A 304 16.61 0.69 -5.52
N VAL A 305 17.12 0.94 -4.30
CA VAL A 305 16.26 1.06 -3.12
C VAL A 305 15.33 2.27 -3.20
N VAL A 306 15.83 3.42 -3.66
CA VAL A 306 15.01 4.62 -3.81
C VAL A 306 13.94 4.41 -4.89
N ALA A 307 14.33 3.84 -6.03
CA ALA A 307 13.43 3.56 -7.14
C ALA A 307 12.32 2.59 -6.74
N ALA A 308 12.68 1.47 -6.11
CA ALA A 308 11.73 0.46 -5.64
C ALA A 308 10.75 1.08 -4.64
N THR A 309 11.26 1.78 -3.62
CA THR A 309 10.42 2.36 -2.56
C THR A 309 9.46 3.43 -3.08
N LEU A 310 9.90 4.22 -4.06
CA LEU A 310 9.09 5.30 -4.64
C LEU A 310 8.21 4.85 -5.83
N GLY A 311 8.25 3.58 -6.22
CA GLY A 311 7.50 3.08 -7.37
C GLY A 311 7.94 3.73 -8.68
N ALA A 312 9.25 3.92 -8.88
CA ALA A 312 9.78 4.44 -10.13
C ALA A 312 9.46 3.52 -11.30
N VAL A 313 9.22 4.08 -12.47
CA VAL A 313 8.97 3.31 -13.70
C VAL A 313 10.28 2.62 -14.12
N ASP A 314 10.25 1.29 -14.16
CA ASP A 314 11.36 0.45 -14.59
C ASP A 314 11.51 0.46 -16.12
N LEU A 315 12.47 1.24 -16.61
CA LEU A 315 12.77 1.37 -18.04
C LEU A 315 13.47 0.15 -18.60
N ASP A 316 14.18 -0.64 -17.81
CA ASP A 316 14.83 -1.87 -18.28
C ASP A 316 13.76 -2.91 -18.63
N ARG A 317 12.74 -3.03 -17.77
CA ARG A 317 11.57 -3.86 -18.05
C ARG A 317 10.85 -3.39 -19.32
N TRP A 318 10.65 -2.08 -19.49
CA TRP A 318 10.02 -1.55 -20.70
C TRP A 318 10.85 -1.73 -21.96
N ASP A 319 12.17 -1.62 -21.87
CA ASP A 319 13.09 -1.88 -22.97
C ASP A 319 12.99 -3.34 -23.43
N ALA A 320 12.91 -4.26 -22.47
CA ALA A 320 12.70 -5.68 -22.75
C ALA A 320 11.33 -5.95 -23.39
N ILE A 321 10.26 -5.32 -22.89
CA ILE A 321 8.90 -5.39 -23.47
C ILE A 321 8.92 -4.91 -24.92
N LEU A 322 9.59 -3.79 -25.20
CA LEU A 322 9.64 -3.18 -26.53
C LEU A 322 10.55 -3.93 -27.50
N THR A 323 11.63 -4.54 -27.00
CA THR A 323 12.56 -5.32 -27.81
C THR A 323 11.95 -6.64 -28.26
N ARG A 324 11.20 -7.31 -27.36
CA ARG A 324 10.46 -8.54 -27.69
C ARG A 324 9.15 -8.24 -28.42
N GLY A 325 8.61 -7.05 -28.22
CA GLY A 325 7.29 -6.68 -28.71
C GLY A 325 7.26 -6.38 -30.20
N GLY A 326 6.21 -6.84 -30.87
CA GLY A 326 5.96 -6.61 -32.29
C GLY A 326 4.76 -5.69 -32.54
N GLY A 327 4.66 -5.14 -33.75
CA GLY A 327 3.40 -4.56 -34.23
C GLY A 327 2.47 -5.65 -34.78
N HIS A 328 1.17 -5.35 -34.86
CA HIS A 328 0.17 -6.16 -35.55
C HIS A 328 -0.67 -5.27 -36.48
N PRO A 329 -1.21 -5.76 -37.61
CA PRO A 329 -2.10 -4.97 -38.46
C PRO A 329 -3.24 -4.27 -37.70
N VAL A 330 -3.93 -4.96 -36.78
CA VAL A 330 -4.96 -4.34 -35.91
C VAL A 330 -4.40 -3.24 -35.01
N THR A 331 -3.17 -3.36 -34.50
CA THR A 331 -2.58 -2.31 -33.65
C THR A 331 -2.22 -1.09 -34.47
N GLY A 332 -1.71 -1.25 -35.70
CA GLY A 332 -1.44 -0.14 -36.61
C GLY A 332 -2.71 0.65 -36.97
N ARG A 333 -3.83 -0.05 -37.22
CA ARG A 333 -5.14 0.60 -37.43
C ARG A 333 -5.60 1.38 -36.19
N LEU A 334 -5.38 0.84 -34.99
CA LEU A 334 -5.69 1.54 -33.74
C LEU A 334 -4.82 2.79 -33.55
N GLU A 335 -3.52 2.71 -33.82
CA GLU A 335 -2.62 3.86 -33.77
C GLU A 335 -3.07 4.99 -34.71
N GLN A 336 -3.50 4.65 -35.93
CA GLN A 336 -4.04 5.60 -36.89
C GLN A 336 -5.34 6.24 -36.38
N ALA A 337 -6.28 5.45 -35.88
CA ALA A 337 -7.53 5.94 -35.30
C ALA A 337 -7.29 6.88 -34.10
N ALA A 338 -6.35 6.52 -33.23
CA ALA A 338 -5.95 7.33 -32.09
C ALA A 338 -5.29 8.66 -32.52
N ALA A 339 -4.44 8.64 -33.56
CA ALA A 339 -3.83 9.84 -34.11
C ALA A 339 -4.88 10.82 -34.66
N MET A 340 -5.94 10.34 -35.31
CA MET A 340 -7.04 11.17 -35.82
C MET A 340 -7.78 11.94 -34.71
N VAL A 341 -7.82 11.40 -33.49
CA VAL A 341 -8.39 12.11 -32.31
C VAL A 341 -7.35 12.88 -31.50
N GLY A 342 -6.15 13.10 -32.05
CA GLY A 342 -5.06 13.85 -31.43
C GLY A 342 -4.37 13.11 -30.29
N LYS A 343 -4.40 11.77 -30.31
CA LYS A 343 -3.80 10.89 -29.32
C LYS A 343 -2.76 9.98 -29.99
N PRO A 344 -1.54 10.46 -30.24
CA PRO A 344 -0.54 9.64 -30.89
C PRO A 344 -0.07 8.55 -29.93
N TRP A 345 -0.38 7.30 -30.26
CA TRP A 345 0.00 6.12 -29.50
C TRP A 345 0.97 5.27 -30.31
N ARG A 346 1.77 4.48 -29.59
CA ARG A 346 2.45 3.31 -30.13
C ARG A 346 1.95 2.10 -29.38
N VAL A 347 1.36 1.14 -30.08
CA VAL A 347 0.75 -0.06 -29.55
C VAL A 347 1.59 -1.25 -30.00
N VAL A 348 2.20 -1.94 -29.02
CA VAL A 348 3.01 -3.14 -29.24
C VAL A 348 2.35 -4.36 -28.60
N ILE A 349 2.55 -5.51 -29.20
CA ILE A 349 2.12 -6.81 -28.68
C ILE A 349 3.33 -7.50 -28.07
N SER A 350 3.25 -7.94 -26.82
CA SER A 350 4.39 -8.52 -26.10
C SER A 350 3.93 -9.53 -25.06
N SER A 351 4.75 -10.52 -24.76
CA SER A 351 4.48 -11.53 -23.73
C SER A 351 4.88 -11.04 -22.33
N ASP A 352 4.41 -11.76 -21.30
CA ASP A 352 4.88 -11.64 -19.91
C ASP A 352 4.65 -10.26 -19.26
N LEU A 353 3.57 -9.57 -19.66
CA LEU A 353 3.23 -8.26 -19.09
C LEU A 353 2.68 -8.33 -17.67
N GLY A 354 2.14 -9.48 -17.26
CA GLY A 354 1.46 -9.69 -15.98
C GLY A 354 0.05 -9.07 -15.88
N GLU A 355 -0.33 -8.24 -16.86
CA GLU A 355 -1.65 -7.64 -17.05
C GLU A 355 -2.01 -7.70 -18.55
N ASP A 356 -3.29 -7.56 -18.92
CA ASP A 356 -3.70 -7.57 -20.33
C ASP A 356 -3.15 -6.36 -21.11
N VAL A 357 -3.06 -5.20 -20.46
CA VAL A 357 -2.50 -3.97 -21.04
C VAL A 357 -1.70 -3.21 -19.99
N VAL A 358 -0.47 -2.82 -20.36
CA VAL A 358 0.35 -1.90 -19.58
C VAL A 358 0.66 -0.64 -20.40
N VAL A 359 0.84 0.49 -19.72
CA VAL A 359 1.01 1.80 -20.37
C VAL A 359 2.24 2.51 -19.84
N LEU A 360 3.13 2.93 -20.75
CA LEU A 360 4.23 3.84 -20.47
C LEU A 360 3.85 5.25 -20.90
N ASP A 361 3.69 6.11 -19.91
CA ASP A 361 3.32 7.50 -20.12
C ASP A 361 4.48 8.35 -20.64
N SER A 362 4.12 9.33 -21.47
CA SER A 362 4.99 10.46 -21.76
C SER A 362 5.26 11.28 -20.49
N PRO A 363 6.50 11.73 -20.21
CA PRO A 363 7.63 11.83 -21.14
C PRO A 363 8.61 10.65 -21.11
N LEU A 364 8.30 9.58 -20.38
CA LEU A 364 9.20 8.43 -20.18
C LEU A 364 9.25 7.47 -21.37
N SER A 365 8.37 7.64 -22.36
CA SER A 365 8.37 6.83 -23.58
C SER A 365 9.60 7.07 -24.48
N GLY A 366 10.33 8.17 -24.31
CA GLY A 366 11.42 8.56 -25.22
C GLY A 366 10.95 9.00 -26.62
N LEU A 367 9.66 8.82 -26.95
CA LEU A 367 9.04 9.17 -28.23
C LEU A 367 8.53 10.63 -28.27
N GLY A 368 8.80 11.42 -27.23
CA GLY A 368 8.37 12.81 -27.11
C GLY A 368 7.14 13.03 -26.23
N ARG A 369 6.82 14.30 -25.98
CA ARG A 369 5.91 14.78 -24.90
C ARG A 369 4.43 14.39 -25.02
N ARG A 370 4.01 13.85 -26.16
CA ARG A 370 2.59 13.49 -26.41
C ARG A 370 2.39 12.00 -26.68
N HIS A 371 3.46 11.23 -26.85
CA HIS A 371 3.38 9.81 -27.21
C HIS A 371 3.27 8.93 -25.98
N LYS A 372 2.25 8.07 -25.96
CA LYS A 372 2.14 6.95 -25.02
C LYS A 372 2.57 5.67 -25.72
N VAL A 373 3.25 4.80 -25.00
CA VAL A 373 3.50 3.42 -25.46
C VAL A 373 2.56 2.51 -24.68
N ILE A 374 1.86 1.66 -25.41
CA ILE A 374 0.84 0.75 -24.89
C ILE A 374 1.33 -0.65 -25.28
N ALA A 375 1.53 -1.52 -24.30
CA ALA A 375 1.85 -2.91 -24.57
C ALA A 375 0.64 -3.78 -24.21
N VAL A 376 0.24 -4.63 -25.15
CA VAL A 376 -0.88 -5.56 -25.00
C VAL A 376 -0.32 -6.98 -24.90
N ASN A 377 -0.85 -7.75 -23.96
CA ASN A 377 -0.38 -9.09 -23.66
C ASN A 377 -0.90 -10.09 -24.69
N ASP A 378 0.01 -10.75 -25.42
CA ASP A 378 -0.36 -11.75 -26.43
C ASP A 378 -1.04 -13.00 -25.85
N GLY A 379 -0.72 -13.35 -24.59
CA GLY A 379 -1.39 -14.42 -23.86
C GLY A 379 -2.74 -14.02 -23.25
N GLY A 380 -3.11 -12.73 -23.32
CA GLY A 380 -4.33 -12.19 -22.72
C GLY A 380 -5.60 -12.77 -23.33
N VAL A 381 -6.65 -12.95 -22.52
CA VAL A 381 -7.95 -13.46 -22.99
C VAL A 381 -8.54 -12.56 -24.07
N VAL A 382 -8.45 -11.24 -23.85
CA VAL A 382 -8.98 -10.24 -24.79
C VAL A 382 -8.19 -10.24 -26.10
N TRP A 383 -6.86 -10.35 -26.05
CA TRP A 383 -6.04 -10.38 -27.26
C TRP A 383 -6.32 -11.62 -28.13
N ARG A 384 -6.44 -12.80 -27.51
CA ARG A 384 -6.86 -14.01 -28.24
C ARG A 384 -8.19 -13.81 -28.93
N ARG A 385 -9.15 -13.16 -28.26
CA ARG A 385 -10.44 -12.83 -28.87
C ARG A 385 -10.33 -11.82 -30.01
N VAL A 386 -9.44 -10.84 -29.91
CA VAL A 386 -9.15 -9.89 -30.99
C VAL A 386 -8.62 -10.65 -32.22
N ILE A 387 -7.68 -11.57 -32.04
CA ILE A 387 -7.10 -12.36 -33.15
C ILE A 387 -8.15 -13.30 -33.78
N GLU A 388 -8.96 -13.97 -32.97
CA GLU A 388 -10.08 -14.80 -33.46
C GLU A 388 -11.05 -13.97 -34.31
N LEU A 389 -11.40 -12.77 -33.85
CA LEU A 389 -12.32 -11.88 -34.57
C LEU A 389 -11.70 -11.27 -35.81
N GLU A 390 -10.38 -11.02 -35.84
CA GLU A 390 -9.75 -10.28 -36.94
C GLU A 390 -9.88 -10.99 -38.30
N ALA A 391 -9.94 -12.32 -38.30
CA ALA A 391 -10.06 -13.11 -39.52
C ALA A 391 -11.43 -12.95 -40.21
N GLU A 392 -12.51 -12.79 -39.44
CA GLU A 392 -13.88 -12.75 -39.96
C GLU A 392 -14.50 -11.35 -39.89
N HIS A 393 -14.10 -10.57 -38.88
CA HIS A 393 -14.67 -9.29 -38.48
C HIS A 393 -13.55 -8.31 -38.04
N PRO A 394 -12.68 -7.86 -38.98
CA PRO A 394 -11.54 -7.02 -38.66
C PRO A 394 -11.90 -5.67 -38.02
N SER A 395 -13.10 -5.13 -38.27
CA SER A 395 -13.57 -3.88 -37.67
C SER A 395 -14.07 -4.10 -36.23
N ALA A 396 -14.76 -5.22 -35.98
CA ALA A 396 -15.14 -5.61 -34.61
C ALA A 396 -13.92 -5.92 -33.73
N ALA A 397 -12.89 -6.58 -34.29
CA ALA A 397 -11.62 -6.84 -33.60
C ALA A 397 -10.92 -5.53 -33.19
N LEU A 398 -10.88 -4.56 -34.09
CA LEU A 398 -10.31 -3.24 -33.84
C LEU A 398 -11.07 -2.48 -32.75
N LEU A 399 -12.41 -2.50 -32.78
CA LEU A 399 -13.25 -1.89 -31.75
C LEU A 399 -13.01 -2.52 -30.37
N LEU A 400 -12.93 -3.86 -30.29
CA LEU A 400 -12.68 -4.57 -29.04
C LEU A 400 -11.31 -4.19 -28.45
N LEU A 401 -10.27 -4.12 -29.28
CA LEU A 401 -8.95 -3.68 -28.84
C LEU A 401 -8.96 -2.22 -28.38
N ALA A 402 -9.65 -1.34 -29.12
CA ALA A 402 -9.76 0.07 -28.78
C ALA A 402 -10.46 0.26 -27.44
N ASP A 403 -11.55 -0.47 -27.16
CA ASP A 403 -12.29 -0.40 -25.91
C ASP A 403 -11.41 -0.79 -24.71
N LEU A 404 -10.69 -1.92 -24.83
CA LEU A 404 -9.72 -2.38 -23.82
C LEU A 404 -8.66 -1.29 -23.51
N VAL A 405 -8.08 -0.69 -24.57
CA VAL A 405 -7.05 0.34 -24.42
C VAL A 405 -7.61 1.61 -23.81
N VAL A 406 -8.80 2.04 -24.24
CA VAL A 406 -9.46 3.27 -23.76
C VAL A 406 -9.83 3.16 -22.28
N ASP A 407 -10.38 2.01 -21.86
CA ASP A 407 -10.68 1.73 -20.45
C ASP A 407 -9.40 1.78 -19.61
N ARG A 408 -8.34 1.11 -20.09
CA ARG A 408 -7.05 1.09 -19.39
C ARG A 408 -6.43 2.48 -19.23
N LEU A 409 -6.56 3.32 -20.25
CA LEU A 409 -6.08 4.70 -20.26
C LEU A 409 -6.96 5.67 -19.48
N ARG A 410 -8.18 5.26 -19.09
CA ARG A 410 -9.19 6.11 -18.43
C ARG A 410 -9.41 7.41 -19.19
N MET A 411 -9.58 7.30 -20.49
CA MET A 411 -9.69 8.49 -21.33
C MET A 411 -10.93 9.32 -20.97
N PRO A 412 -10.87 10.65 -21.12
CA PRO A 412 -12.04 11.49 -20.89
C PRO A 412 -13.20 11.06 -21.79
N PRO A 413 -14.46 11.03 -21.29
CA PRO A 413 -15.61 10.50 -22.02
C PRO A 413 -15.81 11.10 -23.42
N ALA A 414 -15.54 12.40 -23.58
CA ALA A 414 -15.63 13.08 -24.88
C ALA A 414 -14.59 12.59 -25.90
N THR A 415 -13.40 12.19 -25.45
CA THR A 415 -12.38 11.61 -26.34
C THR A 415 -12.67 10.14 -26.61
N THR A 416 -13.08 9.39 -25.59
CA THR A 416 -13.56 8.00 -25.72
C THR A 416 -14.66 7.90 -26.76
N ARG A 417 -15.71 8.74 -26.65
CA ARG A 417 -16.83 8.73 -27.60
C ARG A 417 -16.38 9.01 -29.02
N ARG A 418 -15.50 10.01 -29.24
CA ARG A 418 -15.00 10.33 -30.58
C ARG A 418 -14.21 9.20 -31.20
N LEU A 419 -13.36 8.52 -30.42
CA LEU A 419 -12.58 7.39 -30.92
C LEU A 419 -13.47 6.17 -31.19
N LEU A 420 -14.27 5.76 -30.20
CA LEU A 420 -15.05 4.53 -30.30
C LEU A 420 -16.25 4.63 -31.25
N ALA A 421 -16.86 5.81 -31.43
CA ALA A 421 -18.02 5.94 -32.30
C ALA A 421 -17.70 5.66 -33.78
N GLY A 422 -16.53 6.11 -34.26
CA GLY A 422 -16.08 5.82 -35.63
C GLY A 422 -15.85 4.32 -35.85
N LEU A 423 -15.10 3.70 -34.93
CA LEU A 423 -14.81 2.27 -34.97
C LEU A 423 -16.08 1.40 -34.82
N ALA A 424 -17.04 1.85 -34.00
CA ALA A 424 -18.31 1.16 -33.81
C ALA A 424 -19.20 1.23 -35.06
N ALA A 425 -19.23 2.36 -35.76
CA ALA A 425 -19.96 2.48 -37.01
C ALA A 425 -19.43 1.51 -38.09
N GLU A 426 -18.10 1.43 -38.22
CA GLU A 426 -17.43 0.48 -39.13
C GLU A 426 -17.78 -0.98 -38.79
N ALA A 427 -17.70 -1.35 -37.51
CA ALA A 427 -18.06 -2.70 -37.05
C ALA A 427 -19.53 -3.08 -37.29
N VAL A 428 -20.46 -2.12 -37.23
CA VAL A 428 -21.89 -2.36 -37.53
C VAL A 428 -22.11 -2.59 -39.02
N ILE A 429 -21.44 -1.82 -39.89
CA ILE A 429 -21.55 -1.95 -41.35
C ILE A 429 -21.01 -3.32 -41.78
N GLU A 430 -19.82 -3.70 -41.31
CA GLU A 430 -19.18 -5.01 -41.57
C GLU A 430 -20.13 -6.17 -41.25
N ARG A 431 -20.79 -6.13 -40.08
CA ARG A 431 -21.74 -7.17 -39.67
C ARG A 431 -23.01 -7.20 -40.51
N GLY A 432 -23.43 -6.06 -41.05
CA GLY A 432 -24.57 -5.96 -41.96
C GLY A 432 -24.28 -6.58 -43.32
N GLU A 433 -23.05 -6.46 -43.80
CA GLU A 433 -22.58 -7.03 -45.07
C GLU A 433 -22.40 -8.55 -44.99
N SER A 434 -21.86 -9.10 -43.88
CA SER A 434 -21.70 -10.56 -43.72
C SER A 434 -23.02 -11.35 -43.66
N ARG A 435 -24.16 -10.68 -43.53
CA ARG A 435 -25.50 -11.32 -43.49
C ARG A 435 -26.20 -11.36 -44.84
N ARG A 436 -25.67 -10.68 -45.85
CA ARG A 436 -26.17 -10.70 -47.22
C ARG A 436 -25.39 -11.75 -48.02
#